data_AF-A0A355BAM4-F1
#
_entry.id   AF-A0A355BAM4-F1
#
_cell.length_a   1.000
_cell.length_b   1.000
_cell.length_c   1.000
_cell.angle_alpha   90.00
_cell.angle_beta   90.00
_cell.angle_gamma   90.00
#
_symmetry.space_group_name_H-M   'P 1'
#
loop_
_entity.id
_entity.type
_entity.pdbx_description
1 polymer ?
#
loop_
_entity_poly.entity_id
_entity_poly.type
_entity_poly.pdbx_seq_one_letter_code
_entity_poly.pdbx_strand_id
1 'polypeptide(L)'
;LKGNGVANEGIVSTKLGLKGIPTIAEELDLIRNLLLLEYTGGKLHIPTISTSKSVELIREAKAKGLKVSCSVSVHHVTLNDSLLEHFDSRYKVAPPLQTEENRVALIKGILDDTIDIITSDHNP
;
A
#
# COMPACT_ATOMS: atom_id res chain seq x y z
N LEU A 1 11.70 7.32 5.18
CA LEU A 1 12.18 5.92 5.11
C LEU A 1 12.35 5.41 3.68
N LYS A 2 11.49 5.78 2.72
CA LYS A 2 11.62 5.42 1.30
C LYS A 2 12.99 5.69 0.64
N GLY A 3 13.63 6.84 0.93
CA GLY A 3 14.94 7.20 0.36
C GLY A 3 14.99 7.08 -1.17
N ASN A 4 16.06 6.48 -1.69
CA ASN A 4 16.26 6.17 -3.12
C ASN A 4 15.80 4.75 -3.50
N GLY A 5 14.88 4.15 -2.73
CA GLY A 5 14.32 2.84 -3.04
C GLY A 5 13.47 2.86 -4.31
N VAL A 6 13.46 1.74 -5.05
CA VAL A 6 12.81 1.62 -6.37
C VAL A 6 11.91 0.39 -6.51
N ALA A 7 11.95 -0.54 -5.56
CA ALA A 7 11.14 -1.76 -5.52
C ALA A 7 10.76 -2.06 -4.07
N ASN A 8 9.80 -2.95 -3.82
CA ASN A 8 9.52 -3.43 -2.47
C ASN A 8 10.78 -4.07 -1.86
N GLU A 9 11.06 -3.78 -0.59
CA GLU A 9 12.11 -4.46 0.15
C GLU A 9 11.71 -5.93 0.40
N GLY A 10 12.45 -6.85 -0.21
CA GLY A 10 12.14 -8.27 -0.17
C GLY A 10 13.01 -9.10 -1.11
N ILE A 11 12.70 -10.39 -1.19
CA ILE A 11 13.49 -11.40 -1.92
C ILE A 11 13.81 -10.96 -3.36
N VAL A 12 12.82 -10.41 -4.08
CA VAL A 12 13.00 -9.99 -5.48
C VAL A 12 14.00 -8.83 -5.57
N SER A 13 13.83 -7.77 -4.77
CA SER A 13 14.78 -6.64 -4.76
C SER A 13 16.21 -7.07 -4.39
N THR A 14 16.36 -8.00 -3.44
CA THR A 14 17.67 -8.52 -3.02
C THR A 14 18.34 -9.32 -4.13
N LYS A 15 17.62 -10.22 -4.80
CA LYS A 15 18.15 -11.00 -5.94
C LYS A 15 18.61 -10.09 -7.08
N LEU A 16 17.88 -9.02 -7.33
CA LEU A 16 18.13 -8.08 -8.43
C LEU A 16 19.13 -6.96 -8.07
N GLY A 17 19.60 -6.89 -6.83
CA GLY A 17 20.48 -5.82 -6.36
C GLY A 17 19.81 -4.43 -6.34
N LEU A 18 18.48 -4.39 -6.27
CA LEU A 18 17.71 -3.15 -6.25
C LEU A 18 17.60 -2.61 -4.81
N LYS A 19 17.58 -1.28 -4.67
CA LYS A 19 17.29 -0.65 -3.39
C LYS A 19 15.81 -0.84 -3.04
N GLY A 20 15.55 -1.56 -1.95
CA GLY A 20 14.21 -1.81 -1.43
C GLY A 20 13.59 -0.57 -0.77
N ILE A 21 12.27 -0.52 -0.79
CA ILE A 21 11.42 0.36 0.00
C ILE A 21 10.74 -0.53 1.03
N PRO A 22 11.04 -0.39 2.33
CA PRO A 22 10.43 -1.23 3.36
C PRO A 22 8.95 -0.88 3.52
N THR A 23 8.11 -1.88 3.79
CA THR A 23 6.65 -1.70 3.96
C THR A 23 6.34 -0.68 5.06
N ILE A 24 7.16 -0.67 6.12
CA ILE A 24 7.05 0.27 7.24
C ILE A 24 7.11 1.74 6.82
N ALA A 25 7.66 2.06 5.64
CA ALA A 25 7.65 3.42 5.11
C ALA A 25 6.22 3.91 4.84
N GLU A 26 5.35 3.06 4.29
CA GLU A 26 3.93 3.36 4.11
C GLU A 26 3.19 3.35 5.45
N GLU A 27 3.45 2.31 6.26
CA GLU A 27 2.74 2.09 7.52
C GLU A 27 2.94 3.24 8.51
N LEU A 28 4.15 3.79 8.62
CA LEU A 28 4.41 4.92 9.53
C LEU A 28 3.70 6.20 9.11
N ASP A 29 3.66 6.48 7.81
CA ASP A 29 2.91 7.64 7.30
C ASP A 29 1.41 7.48 7.57
N LEU A 30 0.88 6.26 7.42
CA LEU A 30 -0.50 5.94 7.73
C LEU A 30 -0.81 6.09 9.23
N ILE A 31 0.00 5.49 10.11
CA ILE A 31 -0.17 5.56 11.57
C ILE A 31 -0.21 7.01 12.03
N ARG A 32 0.74 7.83 11.57
CA ARG A 32 0.77 9.27 11.88
C ARG A 32 -0.54 9.95 11.47
N ASN A 33 -0.99 9.72 10.24
CA ASN A 33 -2.19 10.38 9.73
C ASN A 33 -3.46 9.92 10.47
N LEU A 34 -3.55 8.65 10.86
CA LEU A 34 -4.66 8.13 11.66
C LEU A 34 -4.70 8.75 13.07
N LEU A 35 -3.54 8.92 13.72
CA LEU A 35 -3.46 9.62 15.02
C LEU A 35 -3.90 11.08 14.91
N LEU A 36 -3.51 11.77 13.84
CA LEU A 36 -3.97 13.14 13.57
C LEU A 36 -5.48 13.20 13.32
N LEU A 37 -6.04 12.23 12.59
CA LEU A 37 -7.48 12.13 12.39
C LEU A 37 -8.23 11.91 13.71
N GLU A 38 -7.73 11.02 14.55
CA GLU A 38 -8.30 10.73 15.88
C GLU A 38 -8.31 11.99 16.76
N TYR A 39 -7.21 12.75 16.76
CA TYR A 39 -7.13 14.00 17.51
C TYR A 39 -8.05 15.10 16.97
N THR A 40 -8.19 15.22 15.65
CA THR A 40 -8.93 16.32 15.01
C THR A 40 -10.43 16.03 14.81
N GLY A 41 -10.84 14.75 14.79
CA GLY A 41 -12.22 14.35 14.53
C GLY A 41 -12.72 14.64 13.10
N GLY A 42 -11.81 14.95 12.18
CA GLY A 42 -12.10 15.34 10.80
C GLY A 42 -12.54 14.17 9.90
N LYS A 43 -12.25 14.29 8.60
CA LYS A 43 -12.38 13.22 7.60
C LYS A 43 -11.06 13.05 6.88
N LEU A 44 -10.67 11.82 6.59
CA LEU A 44 -9.41 11.52 5.92
C LEU A 44 -9.63 10.48 4.81
N HIS A 45 -8.98 10.70 3.67
CA HIS A 45 -8.83 9.68 2.64
C HIS A 45 -7.35 9.34 2.49
N ILE A 46 -7.02 8.04 2.54
CA ILE A 46 -5.67 7.53 2.29
C ILE A 46 -5.63 6.98 0.86
N PRO A 47 -4.93 7.66 -0.07
CA PRO A 47 -4.83 7.17 -1.43
C PRO A 47 -3.92 5.93 -1.50
N THR A 48 -4.30 4.96 -2.32
CA THR A 48 -3.45 3.85 -2.80
C THR A 48 -2.60 3.19 -1.71
N ILE A 49 -3.22 2.36 -0.86
CA ILE A 49 -2.49 1.49 0.06
C ILE A 49 -1.96 0.24 -0.66
N SER A 50 -0.81 -0.29 -0.21
CA SER A 50 -0.19 -1.45 -0.84
C SER A 50 0.09 -2.62 0.11
N THR A 51 0.05 -2.40 1.43
CA THR A 51 0.48 -3.41 2.41
C THR A 51 -0.70 -4.03 3.17
N SER A 52 -0.53 -5.29 3.60
CA SER A 52 -1.48 -5.98 4.47
C SER A 52 -1.66 -5.27 5.82
N LYS A 53 -0.57 -4.72 6.39
CA LYS A 53 -0.63 -3.96 7.64
C LYS A 53 -1.40 -2.65 7.49
N SER A 54 -1.28 -1.96 6.35
CA SER A 54 -2.11 -0.80 6.05
C SER A 54 -3.60 -1.14 6.04
N VAL A 55 -3.99 -2.29 5.45
CA VAL A 55 -5.38 -2.76 5.48
C VAL A 55 -5.84 -2.97 6.93
N GLU A 56 -5.03 -3.63 7.76
CA GLU A 56 -5.35 -3.84 9.17
C GLU A 56 -5.52 -2.52 9.95
N LEU A 57 -4.60 -1.57 9.78
CA LEU A 57 -4.66 -0.26 10.41
C LEU A 57 -5.93 0.52 10.03
N ILE A 58 -6.31 0.49 8.74
CA ILE A 58 -7.57 1.11 8.29
C ILE A 58 -8.78 0.42 8.92
N ARG A 59 -8.80 -0.92 8.97
CA ARG A 59 -9.88 -1.69 9.58
C ARG A 59 -10.05 -1.34 11.05
N GLU A 60 -8.96 -1.29 11.80
CA GLU A 60 -8.96 -0.89 13.21
C GLU A 60 -9.45 0.55 13.39
N ALA A 61 -9.00 1.49 12.55
CA ALA A 61 -9.44 2.88 12.59
C ALA A 61 -10.94 3.03 12.30
N LYS A 62 -11.47 2.31 11.31
CA LYS A 62 -12.91 2.25 11.03
C LYS A 62 -13.69 1.65 12.21
N ALA A 63 -13.18 0.58 12.83
CA ALA A 63 -13.80 -0.03 14.01
C ALA A 63 -13.85 0.93 15.23
N LYS A 64 -12.88 1.83 15.36
CA LYS A 64 -12.88 2.93 16.35
C LYS A 64 -13.86 4.06 16.02
N GLY A 65 -14.53 4.01 14.87
CA GLY A 65 -15.44 5.05 14.41
C GLY A 65 -14.75 6.26 13.77
N LEU A 66 -13.45 6.16 13.45
CA LEU A 66 -12.77 7.23 12.73
C LEU A 66 -13.31 7.35 11.30
N LYS A 67 -13.49 8.58 10.83
CA LYS A 67 -13.99 8.87 9.48
C LYS A 67 -12.85 8.79 8.46
N VAL A 68 -12.29 7.59 8.30
CA VAL A 68 -11.25 7.29 7.33
C VAL A 68 -11.83 6.47 6.17
N SER A 69 -11.40 6.80 4.96
CA SER A 69 -11.56 5.98 3.77
C SER A 69 -10.18 5.70 3.15
N CYS A 70 -10.06 4.67 2.34
CA CYS A 70 -8.85 4.42 1.57
C CYS A 70 -9.17 3.92 0.15
N SER A 71 -8.15 3.97 -0.69
CA SER A 71 -8.20 3.39 -2.03
C SER A 71 -7.03 2.45 -2.28
N VAL A 72 -7.17 1.62 -3.30
CA VAL A 72 -6.12 0.76 -3.84
C VAL A 72 -6.12 0.89 -5.36
N SER A 73 -4.95 0.81 -5.99
CA SER A 73 -4.89 0.87 -7.46
C SER A 73 -5.15 -0.49 -8.12
N VAL A 74 -5.61 -0.48 -9.37
CA VAL A 74 -5.84 -1.71 -10.17
C VAL A 74 -4.57 -2.56 -10.27
N HIS A 75 -3.41 -1.93 -10.43
CA HIS A 75 -2.14 -2.67 -10.56
C HIS A 75 -1.70 -3.31 -9.23
N HIS A 76 -2.03 -2.74 -8.07
CA HIS A 76 -1.72 -3.35 -6.77
C HIS A 76 -2.59 -4.56 -6.42
N VAL A 77 -3.77 -4.70 -7.03
CA VAL A 77 -4.64 -5.89 -6.82
C VAL A 77 -4.42 -6.98 -7.88
N THR A 78 -3.88 -6.62 -9.04
CA THR A 78 -3.66 -7.55 -10.16
C THR A 78 -2.24 -8.05 -10.26
N LEU A 79 -1.24 -7.28 -9.82
CA LEU A 79 0.19 -7.58 -9.97
C LEU A 79 0.88 -7.72 -8.61
N ASN A 80 2.05 -8.36 -8.60
CA ASN A 80 2.92 -8.49 -7.43
C ASN A 80 4.40 -8.33 -7.84
N ASP A 81 5.29 -8.32 -6.85
CA ASP A 81 6.72 -8.07 -7.03
C ASP A 81 7.46 -9.14 -7.86
N SER A 82 6.91 -10.35 -8.03
CA SER A 82 7.54 -11.41 -8.84
C SER A 82 7.74 -11.01 -10.32
N LEU A 83 6.94 -10.07 -10.84
CA LEU A 83 7.06 -9.57 -12.21
C LEU A 83 8.33 -8.72 -12.42
N LEU A 84 8.95 -8.23 -11.35
CA LEU A 84 10.19 -7.44 -11.43
C LEU A 84 11.41 -8.30 -11.81
N GLU A 85 11.32 -9.64 -11.76
CA GLU A 85 12.43 -10.55 -12.10
C GLU A 85 13.00 -10.32 -13.51
N HIS A 86 12.23 -9.69 -14.41
CA HIS A 86 12.65 -9.37 -15.77
C HIS A 86 13.20 -7.93 -15.97
N PHE A 87 13.45 -7.17 -14.90
CA PHE A 87 13.97 -5.78 -14.94
C PHE A 87 13.18 -4.82 -15.86
N ASP A 88 11.87 -5.03 -15.95
CA ASP A 88 11.01 -4.18 -16.77
C ASP A 88 10.52 -2.96 -15.97
N SER A 89 10.96 -1.77 -16.39
CA SER A 89 10.64 -0.51 -15.72
C SER A 89 9.15 -0.17 -15.74
N ARG A 90 8.34 -0.82 -16.58
CA ARG A 90 6.87 -0.65 -16.59
C ARG A 90 6.22 -1.10 -15.27
N TYR A 91 6.87 -1.97 -14.52
CA TYR A 91 6.41 -2.42 -13.20
C TYR A 91 6.91 -1.55 -12.04
N LYS A 92 7.68 -0.50 -12.34
CA LYS A 92 8.16 0.46 -11.34
C LYS A 92 7.08 1.50 -11.05
N VAL A 93 6.20 1.19 -10.10
CA VAL A 93 5.12 2.06 -9.61
C VAL A 93 5.40 2.59 -8.20
N ALA A 94 4.56 3.52 -7.71
CA ALA A 94 4.65 4.08 -6.36
C ALA A 94 3.24 4.17 -5.72
N PRO A 95 2.94 3.44 -4.62
CA PRO A 95 3.81 2.49 -3.90
C PRO A 95 4.33 1.35 -4.80
N PRO A 96 5.45 0.69 -4.46
CA PRO A 96 5.97 -0.40 -5.28
C PRO A 96 5.03 -1.61 -5.24
N LEU A 97 5.05 -2.44 -6.29
CA LEU A 97 4.40 -3.75 -6.23
C LEU A 97 4.97 -4.55 -5.06
N GLN A 98 4.06 -5.13 -4.28
CA GLN A 98 4.33 -5.85 -3.04
C GLN A 98 4.32 -7.36 -3.26
N THR A 99 4.62 -8.12 -2.22
CA THR A 99 4.53 -9.59 -2.24
C THR A 99 3.10 -10.08 -2.50
N GLU A 100 2.97 -11.35 -2.87
CA GLU A 100 1.66 -11.97 -3.11
C GLU A 100 0.77 -11.96 -1.87
N GLU A 101 1.33 -12.09 -0.67
CA GLU A 101 0.59 -12.03 0.59
C GLU A 101 -0.08 -10.67 0.78
N ASN A 102 0.63 -9.59 0.46
CA ASN A 102 0.09 -8.24 0.50
C ASN A 102 -1.01 -8.04 -0.56
N ARG A 103 -0.79 -8.51 -1.80
CA ARG A 103 -1.81 -8.46 -2.86
C ARG A 103 -3.11 -9.16 -2.45
N VAL A 104 -3.01 -10.35 -1.86
CA VAL A 104 -4.17 -11.11 -1.36
C VAL A 104 -4.86 -10.37 -0.20
N ALA A 105 -4.10 -9.72 0.69
CA ALA A 105 -4.67 -8.91 1.77
C ALA A 105 -5.45 -7.70 1.24
N LEU A 106 -4.98 -7.05 0.17
CA LEU A 106 -5.72 -5.97 -0.50
C LEU A 106 -7.05 -6.48 -1.09
N ILE A 107 -7.04 -7.64 -1.75
CA ILE A 107 -8.28 -8.25 -2.28
C ILE A 107 -9.26 -8.55 -1.15
N LYS A 108 -8.80 -9.12 -0.03
CA LYS A 108 -9.64 -9.34 1.16
C LYS A 108 -10.18 -8.03 1.72
N GLY A 109 -9.36 -6.99 1.75
CA GLY A 109 -9.73 -5.65 2.18
C GLY A 109 -10.81 -5.00 1.30
N ILE A 110 -10.84 -5.32 0.00
CA ILE A 110 -11.95 -4.92 -0.88
C ILE A 110 -13.21 -5.71 -0.55
N LEU A 111 -13.09 -7.03 -0.41
CA LEU A 111 -14.24 -7.92 -0.19
C LEU A 111 -14.94 -7.72 1.17
N ASP A 112 -14.22 -7.20 2.17
CA ASP A 112 -14.74 -6.90 3.51
C ASP A 112 -15.04 -5.40 3.74
N ASP A 113 -15.07 -4.60 2.67
CA ASP A 113 -15.34 -3.15 2.69
C ASP A 113 -14.35 -2.31 3.53
N THR A 114 -13.19 -2.88 3.90
CA THR A 114 -12.09 -2.10 4.49
C THR A 114 -11.55 -1.09 3.48
N ILE A 115 -11.48 -1.45 2.20
CA ILE A 115 -11.03 -0.60 1.09
C ILE A 115 -12.25 -0.09 0.32
N ASP A 116 -12.38 1.24 0.22
CA ASP A 116 -13.61 1.85 -0.28
C ASP A 116 -13.63 2.00 -1.81
N ILE A 117 -12.46 2.16 -2.45
CA ILE A 117 -12.36 2.56 -3.86
C ILE A 117 -11.19 1.85 -4.55
N ILE A 118 -11.42 1.41 -5.79
CA ILE A 118 -10.37 1.00 -6.72
C ILE A 118 -10.06 2.16 -7.68
N THR A 119 -8.78 2.52 -7.83
CA THR A 119 -8.33 3.65 -8.67
C THR A 119 -7.41 3.17 -9.80
N SER A 120 -7.33 3.93 -10.89
CA SER A 120 -6.32 3.64 -11.94
C SER A 120 -4.90 3.99 -11.50
N ASP A 121 -4.78 5.01 -10.64
CA ASP A 121 -3.51 5.63 -10.24
C ASP A 121 -2.65 5.98 -11.47
N HIS A 122 -3.27 6.67 -12.43
CA HIS A 122 -2.68 6.99 -13.72
C HIS A 122 -1.52 8.00 -13.58
N ASN A 123 -0.33 7.60 -14.02
CA ASN A 123 0.90 8.37 -13.94
C ASN A 123 1.70 8.23 -15.27
N PRO A 124 1.33 8.99 -16.32
CA PRO A 124 1.93 8.89 -17.66
C PRO A 124 3.31 9.54 -17.79
#